data_AF-A0A1M5W3F9-F1
#
_entry.id   AF-A0A1M5W3F9-F1
#
_cell.length_a   1.000
_cell.length_b   1.000
_cell.length_c   1.000
_cell.angle_alpha   90.00
_cell.angle_beta   90.00
_cell.angle_gamma   90.00
#
_symmetry.space_group_name_H-M   'P 1'
#
loop_
_entity.id
_entity.type
_entity.pdbx_description
1 polymer ?
#
loop_
_entity_poly.entity_id
_entity_poly.type
_entity_poly.pdbx_seq_one_letter_code
_entity_poly.pdbx_strand_id
1 'polypeptide(L)'
;MFYYTENILFQKCIIWEGTGKLRVIQEKKTSKLFIMSKSKLKIYLDETVKDSELFKSKSEFEICKPEIFKYGIMVEEIPTHVVDSDFDYLQSKIPAYELLHSDFINVDLDKIENLSTDDRKKKTISEIIGVAVGIKYTVELLNTNPNKFKKIGIPTNGKYLDYSLIVNNLEYELETKGTVSKYYSTFKKDILEKKKSHSLKDVYLRFGTIAMINNPGDLKNSQCVVVDDPPDDKNRANDDSSYETQLLNYAMFLSYILDSKYYNKFVKPLKNKRLRRVIINQEKFFTQYDFNGKVYLGECFDYRLIRDDLDTLKSNNLNDLYNYKTEQYGKTKFFIGLDLDVIDAINSKNENYLKGYESEWFYNENRKSYFFLDRDGILIVKSENGADFQLENIFTEEEVKYRLSNSLNEKNGYSHKCGAPCTSRDIEGKPCEIRTYRKLCHFHR
;
A
#
# COMPACT_ATOMS: atom_id res chain seq x y z
N MET A 1 -32.92 8.56 -10.24
CA MET A 1 -33.82 7.95 -9.23
C MET A 1 -33.30 6.53 -9.02
N PHE A 2 -32.35 6.36 -8.11
CA PHE A 2 -31.71 5.07 -7.84
C PHE A 2 -32.25 4.55 -6.51
N TYR A 3 -32.89 3.39 -6.53
CA TYR A 3 -33.39 2.70 -5.35
C TYR A 3 -32.20 2.01 -4.65
N TYR A 4 -31.80 2.52 -3.49
CA TYR A 4 -30.94 1.80 -2.56
C TYR A 4 -31.80 0.73 -1.87
N THR A 5 -31.51 -0.54 -2.10
CA THR A 5 -32.06 -1.63 -1.28
C THR A 5 -31.26 -1.71 0.02
N GLU A 6 -31.87 -1.27 1.12
CA GLU A 6 -31.36 -1.44 2.48
C GLU A 6 -31.26 -2.94 2.83
N ASN A 7 -30.05 -3.44 3.14
CA ASN A 7 -29.90 -4.74 3.78
C ASN A 7 -30.22 -4.61 5.28
N ILE A 8 -31.46 -4.89 5.65
CA ILE A 8 -31.92 -4.91 7.05
C ILE A 8 -31.60 -6.28 7.67
N LEU A 9 -30.70 -6.32 8.65
CA LEU A 9 -30.48 -7.50 9.50
C LEU A 9 -31.51 -7.50 10.64
N PHE A 10 -32.43 -8.47 10.63
CA PHE A 10 -33.38 -8.70 11.72
C PHE A 10 -32.79 -9.69 12.74
N GLN A 11 -32.58 -9.26 13.98
CA GLN A 11 -32.23 -10.16 15.07
C GLN A 11 -33.52 -10.51 15.85
N LYS A 12 -34.04 -11.73 15.66
CA LYS A 12 -35.17 -12.23 16.46
C LYS A 12 -34.64 -12.86 17.75
N CYS A 13 -34.90 -12.24 18.90
CA CYS A 13 -34.79 -12.92 20.18
C CYS A 13 -36.05 -13.77 20.40
N ILE A 14 -35.85 -15.08 20.50
CA ILE A 14 -36.91 -16.03 20.83
C ILE A 14 -36.64 -16.51 22.25
N ILE A 15 -37.57 -16.27 23.17
CA ILE A 15 -37.52 -16.82 24.52
C ILE A 15 -38.58 -17.93 24.60
N TRP A 16 -38.16 -19.09 25.11
CA TRP A 16 -39.02 -20.25 25.31
C TRP A 16 -39.63 -20.17 26.72
N GLU A 17 -40.91 -19.84 26.80
CA GLU A 17 -41.68 -20.01 28.04
C GLU A 17 -42.22 -21.45 28.05
N GLY A 18 -41.92 -22.20 29.12
CA GLY A 18 -42.16 -23.65 29.26
C GLY A 18 -43.63 -24.12 29.25
N THR A 19 -44.53 -23.43 28.56
CA THR A 19 -45.94 -23.79 28.33
C THR A 19 -46.27 -23.98 26.85
N GLY A 20 -45.26 -24.03 25.96
CA GLY A 20 -45.44 -24.40 24.55
C GLY A 20 -45.96 -23.27 23.64
N LYS A 21 -45.86 -22.00 24.05
CA LYS A 21 -46.14 -20.83 23.20
C LYS A 21 -44.89 -19.96 23.01
N LEU A 22 -44.54 -19.71 21.75
CA LEU A 22 -43.48 -18.78 21.35
C LEU A 22 -44.00 -17.34 21.38
N ARG A 23 -43.37 -16.47 22.17
CA ARG A 23 -43.69 -15.03 22.18
C ARG A 23 -42.51 -14.25 21.62
N VAL A 24 -42.72 -13.54 20.50
CA VAL A 24 -41.72 -12.61 19.93
C VAL A 24 -41.80 -11.31 20.71
N ILE A 25 -40.74 -10.96 21.44
CA ILE A 25 -40.68 -9.71 22.21
C ILE A 25 -39.76 -8.73 21.46
N GLN A 26 -40.40 -7.72 20.87
CA GLN A 26 -39.87 -6.43 20.41
C GLN A 26 -38.78 -6.42 19.33
N GLU A 27 -39.14 -5.87 18.16
CA GLU A 27 -38.23 -5.51 17.08
C GLU A 27 -37.40 -4.28 17.48
N LYS A 28 -36.10 -4.47 17.71
CA LYS A 28 -35.15 -3.34 17.77
C LYS A 28 -34.57 -3.13 16.38
N LYS A 29 -35.06 -2.08 15.68
CA LYS A 29 -34.36 -1.52 14.52
C LYS A 29 -33.03 -0.92 15.00
N THR A 30 -31.94 -1.64 14.81
CA THR A 30 -30.61 -1.04 14.81
C THR A 30 -30.15 -0.90 13.37
N SER A 31 -30.55 0.18 12.71
CA SER A 31 -29.85 0.69 11.53
C SER A 31 -28.52 1.27 12.01
N LYS A 32 -27.48 0.43 12.14
CA LYS A 32 -26.12 0.96 12.08
C LYS A 32 -25.86 1.27 10.61
N LEU A 33 -26.15 2.52 10.25
CA LEU A 33 -25.63 3.14 9.05
C LEU A 33 -24.11 2.92 9.08
N PHE A 34 -23.59 2.05 8.22
CA PHE A 34 -22.16 1.80 8.12
C PHE A 34 -21.55 3.04 7.47
N ILE A 35 -20.94 3.89 8.29
CA ILE A 35 -20.23 5.08 7.85
C ILE A 35 -18.91 4.59 7.28
N MET A 36 -18.61 4.96 6.03
CA MET A 36 -17.28 4.80 5.45
C MET A 36 -16.24 5.39 6.41
N SER A 37 -15.22 4.61 6.78
CA SER A 37 -14.14 5.01 7.69
C SER A 37 -13.17 5.98 7.00
N LYS A 38 -13.65 7.20 6.75
CA LYS A 38 -12.87 8.32 6.25
C LYS A 38 -12.64 9.31 7.36
N SER A 39 -11.42 9.83 7.46
CA SER A 39 -11.09 10.95 8.32
C SER A 39 -10.96 12.24 7.51
N LYS A 40 -11.62 13.28 7.98
CA LYS A 40 -11.57 14.63 7.45
C LYS A 40 -10.54 15.44 8.23
N LEU A 41 -9.35 15.56 7.66
CA LEU A 41 -8.22 16.25 8.27
C LEU A 41 -8.30 17.74 7.97
N LYS A 42 -8.30 18.56 9.03
CA LYS A 42 -8.11 20.01 8.89
C LYS A 42 -6.65 20.32 8.60
N ILE A 43 -6.43 21.30 7.74
CA ILE A 43 -5.10 21.84 7.44
C ILE A 43 -4.86 23.04 8.34
N TYR A 44 -3.76 22.98 9.09
CA TYR A 44 -3.27 24.08 9.91
C TYR A 44 -2.02 24.64 9.25
N LEU A 45 -2.08 25.91 8.82
CA LEU A 45 -0.91 26.61 8.30
C LEU A 45 -0.12 27.16 9.49
N ASP A 46 1.09 26.66 9.68
CA ASP A 46 1.99 27.16 10.73
C ASP A 46 2.31 28.65 10.50
N GLU A 47 2.73 29.35 11.55
CA GLU A 47 3.05 30.77 11.49
C GLU A 47 4.13 31.13 10.46
N THR A 48 4.91 30.14 10.04
CA THR A 48 5.95 30.25 9.03
C THR A 48 5.39 30.27 7.58
N VAL A 49 4.08 30.05 7.38
CA VAL A 49 3.40 29.90 6.07
C VAL A 49 2.56 31.12 5.67
N LYS A 50 2.61 32.23 6.42
CA LYS A 50 1.49 33.21 6.52
C LYS A 50 0.97 33.83 5.21
N ASP A 51 1.73 33.82 4.10
CA ASP A 51 1.36 34.57 2.88
C ASP A 51 1.29 33.74 1.59
N SER A 52 1.39 32.41 1.64
CA SER A 52 1.29 31.58 0.42
C SER A 52 -0.17 31.32 0.02
N GLU A 53 -0.62 31.95 -1.08
CA GLU A 53 -1.96 31.71 -1.66
C GLU A 53 -2.17 30.25 -2.09
N LEU A 54 -1.09 29.56 -2.46
CA LEU A 54 -1.15 28.13 -2.79
C LEU A 54 -1.69 27.32 -1.61
N PHE A 55 -1.10 27.47 -0.43
CA PHE A 55 -1.50 26.69 0.74
C PHE A 55 -2.86 27.11 1.31
N LYS A 56 -3.26 28.38 1.14
CA LYS A 56 -4.59 28.88 1.53
C LYS A 56 -5.72 28.30 0.67
N SER A 57 -5.43 27.80 -0.54
CA SER A 57 -6.44 27.22 -1.44
C SER A 57 -7.09 25.94 -0.90
N LYS A 58 -6.52 25.33 0.14
CA LYS A 58 -6.97 24.05 0.70
C LYS A 58 -7.01 24.11 2.23
N SER A 59 -8.19 23.97 2.82
CA SER A 59 -8.40 24.02 4.28
C SER A 59 -8.61 22.65 4.92
N GLU A 60 -8.95 21.64 4.13
CA GLU A 60 -9.21 20.27 4.59
C GLU A 60 -9.09 19.26 3.44
N PHE A 61 -8.89 17.98 3.79
CA PHE A 61 -8.97 16.85 2.86
C PHE A 61 -9.43 15.57 3.58
N GLU A 62 -9.88 14.57 2.82
CA GLU A 62 -10.28 13.27 3.33
C GLU A 62 -9.19 12.21 3.10
N ILE A 63 -9.05 11.28 4.04
CA ILE A 63 -8.22 10.09 3.86
C ILE A 63 -8.89 8.86 4.48
N CYS A 64 -8.88 7.73 3.78
CA CYS A 64 -9.33 6.45 4.31
C CYS A 64 -8.17 5.50 4.63
N LYS A 65 -8.47 4.39 5.31
CA LYS A 65 -7.47 3.41 5.75
C LYS A 65 -6.70 2.76 4.58
N PRO A 66 -7.31 2.34 3.47
CA PRO A 66 -6.56 1.88 2.29
C PRO A 66 -5.68 2.95 1.65
N GLU A 67 -6.08 4.22 1.65
CA GLU A 67 -5.20 5.32 1.19
C GLU A 67 -3.97 5.47 2.08
N ILE A 68 -4.12 5.29 3.40
CA ILE A 68 -2.96 5.28 4.32
C ILE A 68 -2.00 4.15 3.97
N PHE A 69 -2.50 2.95 3.65
CA PHE A 69 -1.67 1.85 3.18
C PHE A 69 -0.99 2.18 1.84
N LYS A 70 -1.78 2.61 0.85
CA LYS A 70 -1.30 2.93 -0.51
C LYS A 70 -0.19 3.98 -0.51
N TYR A 71 -0.40 5.10 0.17
CA TYR A 71 0.60 6.18 0.21
C TYR A 71 1.70 5.91 1.23
N GLY A 72 1.36 5.27 2.35
CA GLY A 72 2.31 4.96 3.42
C GLY A 72 3.44 4.02 2.96
N ILE A 73 3.17 3.11 2.02
CA ILE A 73 4.19 2.21 1.46
C ILE A 73 5.32 2.96 0.74
N MET A 74 5.11 4.24 0.37
CA MET A 74 6.15 5.07 -0.27
C MET A 74 7.29 5.46 0.68
N VAL A 75 7.17 5.14 1.98
CA VAL A 75 8.31 5.15 2.90
C VAL A 75 9.40 4.17 2.45
N GLU A 76 9.03 3.10 1.76
CA GLU A 76 9.96 2.11 1.19
C GLU A 76 10.54 2.59 -0.15
N GLU A 77 11.74 2.11 -0.50
CA GLU A 77 12.38 2.44 -1.77
C GLU A 77 12.05 1.44 -2.87
N ILE A 78 11.85 1.92 -4.10
CA ILE A 78 11.65 1.04 -5.27
C ILE A 78 12.91 0.19 -5.47
N PRO A 79 12.84 -1.15 -5.28
CA PRO A 79 14.01 -2.01 -5.36
C PRO A 79 14.69 -1.89 -6.73
N THR A 80 16.00 -1.64 -6.77
CA THR A 80 16.78 -1.61 -8.03
C THR A 80 16.88 -2.98 -8.67
N HIS A 81 16.87 -4.01 -7.83
CA HIS A 81 16.96 -5.40 -8.17
C HIS A 81 16.29 -6.19 -7.05
N VAL A 82 15.60 -7.26 -7.41
CA VAL A 82 15.05 -8.22 -6.44
C VAL A 82 15.66 -9.57 -6.78
N VAL A 83 16.34 -10.21 -5.83
CA VAL A 83 16.73 -11.62 -5.98
C VAL A 83 15.61 -12.53 -5.48
N ASP A 84 15.65 -13.83 -5.79
CA ASP A 84 14.57 -14.76 -5.42
C ASP A 84 14.30 -14.82 -3.91
N SER A 85 15.36 -14.78 -3.09
CA SER A 85 15.23 -14.74 -1.62
C SER A 85 14.54 -13.46 -1.14
N ASP A 86 14.81 -12.34 -1.82
CA ASP A 86 14.20 -11.05 -1.50
C ASP A 86 12.74 -11.01 -1.93
N PHE A 87 12.38 -11.69 -3.03
CA PHE A 87 11.00 -11.74 -3.50
C PHE A 87 10.07 -12.42 -2.49
N ASP A 88 10.44 -13.60 -1.99
CA ASP A 88 9.64 -14.30 -0.96
C ASP A 88 9.56 -13.46 0.33
N TYR A 89 10.64 -12.75 0.66
CA TYR A 89 10.65 -11.82 1.77
C TYR A 89 9.70 -10.63 1.54
N LEU A 90 9.73 -9.99 0.37
CA LEU A 90 8.83 -8.90 0.00
C LEU A 90 7.37 -9.34 0.02
N GLN A 91 7.06 -10.53 -0.53
CA GLN A 91 5.71 -11.10 -0.48
C GLN A 91 5.23 -11.37 0.94
N SER A 92 6.13 -11.65 1.88
CA SER A 92 5.79 -11.79 3.30
C SER A 92 5.68 -10.46 4.06
N LYS A 93 6.33 -9.41 3.55
CA LYS A 93 6.30 -8.07 4.15
C LYS A 93 5.00 -7.34 3.89
N ILE A 94 4.45 -7.43 2.68
CA ILE A 94 3.17 -6.77 2.35
C ILE A 94 2.04 -7.14 3.33
N PRO A 95 1.80 -8.43 3.65
CA PRO A 95 0.78 -8.78 4.65
C PRO A 95 1.14 -8.27 6.05
N ALA A 96 2.43 -8.20 6.41
CA ALA A 96 2.84 -7.61 7.68
C ALA A 96 2.57 -6.09 7.73
N TYR A 97 2.85 -5.36 6.65
CA TYR A 97 2.49 -3.95 6.54
C TYR A 97 0.97 -3.78 6.64
N GLU A 98 0.18 -4.47 5.81
CA GLU A 98 -1.27 -4.32 5.82
C GLU A 98 -1.88 -4.71 7.18
N LEU A 99 -1.33 -5.73 7.87
CA LEU A 99 -1.67 -6.06 9.25
C LEU A 99 -1.34 -4.92 10.22
N LEU A 100 -0.18 -4.26 10.10
CA LEU A 100 0.15 -3.08 10.92
C LEU A 100 -0.90 -1.96 10.73
N HIS A 101 -1.34 -1.73 9.49
CA HIS A 101 -2.42 -0.78 9.22
C HIS A 101 -3.73 -1.26 9.85
N SER A 102 -4.09 -2.54 9.66
CA SER A 102 -5.31 -3.16 10.19
C SER A 102 -5.39 -3.03 11.72
N ASP A 103 -4.34 -3.39 12.43
CA ASP A 103 -4.35 -3.57 13.88
C ASP A 103 -4.05 -2.28 14.66
N PHE A 104 -3.25 -1.38 14.09
CA PHE A 104 -2.73 -0.24 14.84
C PHE A 104 -3.19 1.13 14.35
N ILE A 105 -3.94 1.18 13.24
CA ILE A 105 -4.47 2.44 12.72
C ILE A 105 -5.99 2.38 12.74
N ASN A 106 -6.58 3.25 13.56
CA ASN A 106 -8.01 3.52 13.53
C ASN A 106 -8.27 4.82 12.74
N VAL A 107 -9.31 4.83 11.90
CA VAL A 107 -9.70 5.97 11.08
C VAL A 107 -11.18 6.25 11.32
N ASP A 108 -11.44 7.36 12.00
CA ASP A 108 -12.77 7.89 12.30
C ASP A 108 -12.95 9.27 11.67
N LEU A 109 -14.19 9.77 11.67
CA LEU A 109 -14.62 10.98 10.96
C LEU A 109 -13.64 12.17 11.06
N ASP A 110 -13.08 12.44 12.24
CA ASP A 110 -12.12 13.54 12.46
C ASP A 110 -10.81 13.08 13.15
N LYS A 111 -10.59 11.76 13.25
CA LYS A 111 -9.44 11.19 13.97
C LYS A 111 -8.74 10.08 13.21
N ILE A 112 -7.43 10.11 13.29
CA ILE A 112 -6.56 8.98 12.99
C ILE A 112 -5.84 8.65 14.28
N GLU A 113 -6.07 7.44 14.81
CA GLU A 113 -5.47 7.00 16.06
C GLU A 113 -4.39 5.96 15.80
N ASN A 114 -3.28 6.11 16.51
CA ASN A 114 -2.22 5.12 16.59
C ASN A 114 -2.45 4.27 17.84
N LEU A 115 -2.94 3.06 17.66
CA LEU A 115 -3.34 2.15 18.74
C LEU A 115 -2.15 1.45 19.41
N SER A 116 -0.92 1.66 18.93
CA SER A 116 0.25 1.00 19.51
C SER A 116 0.57 1.50 20.91
N THR A 117 0.80 0.57 21.84
CA THR A 117 1.34 0.83 23.17
C THR A 117 2.87 0.68 23.23
N ASP A 118 3.48 0.07 22.22
CA ASP A 118 4.93 -0.01 22.04
C ASP A 118 5.45 1.26 21.37
N ASP A 119 6.43 1.92 21.98
CA ASP A 119 7.00 3.20 21.50
C ASP A 119 7.71 3.08 20.13
N ARG A 120 8.39 1.96 19.86
CA ARG A 120 9.09 1.74 18.58
C ARG A 120 8.10 1.53 17.45
N LYS A 121 7.08 0.68 17.68
CA LYS A 121 5.98 0.49 16.73
C LYS A 121 5.20 1.78 16.53
N LYS A 122 4.88 2.49 17.62
CA LYS A 122 4.19 3.79 17.57
C LYS A 122 4.93 4.79 16.70
N LYS A 123 6.25 4.89 16.83
CA LYS A 123 7.07 5.74 15.95
C LYS A 123 6.92 5.35 14.48
N THR A 124 7.08 4.07 14.17
CA THR A 124 6.99 3.54 12.79
C THR A 124 5.62 3.79 12.17
N ILE A 125 4.53 3.48 12.91
CA ILE A 125 3.16 3.72 12.46
C ILE A 125 2.91 5.22 12.25
N SER A 126 3.41 6.08 13.14
CA SER A 126 3.26 7.53 12.99
C SER A 126 4.00 8.05 11.76
N GLU A 127 5.18 7.51 11.45
CA GLU A 127 5.95 7.85 10.24
C GLU A 127 5.17 7.46 8.97
N ILE A 128 4.64 6.24 8.91
CA ILE A 128 3.82 5.75 7.80
C ILE A 128 2.58 6.65 7.58
N ILE A 129 1.86 7.00 8.66
CA ILE A 129 0.72 7.92 8.56
C ILE A 129 1.19 9.31 8.11
N GLY A 130 2.34 9.79 8.60
CA GLY A 130 2.94 11.05 8.19
C GLY A 130 3.21 11.13 6.69
N VAL A 131 3.83 10.08 6.13
CA VAL A 131 4.06 9.94 4.68
C VAL A 131 2.72 9.96 3.94
N ALA A 132 1.76 9.15 4.37
CA ALA A 132 0.48 9.05 3.69
C ALA A 132 -0.30 10.38 3.66
N VAL A 133 -0.40 11.04 4.81
CA VAL A 133 -1.06 12.35 4.96
C VAL A 133 -0.34 13.41 4.13
N GLY A 134 0.99 13.45 4.15
CA GLY A 134 1.78 14.44 3.40
C GLY A 134 1.66 14.29 1.88
N ILE A 135 1.74 13.06 1.38
CA ILE A 135 1.58 12.76 -0.06
C ILE A 135 0.14 13.06 -0.49
N LYS A 136 -0.87 12.56 0.24
CA LYS A 136 -2.29 12.81 -0.06
C LYS A 136 -2.61 14.30 -0.08
N TYR A 137 -2.17 15.05 0.93
CA TYR A 137 -2.34 16.51 0.96
C TYR A 137 -1.76 17.16 -0.28
N THR A 138 -0.53 16.82 -0.64
CA THR A 138 0.19 17.43 -1.77
C THR A 138 -0.44 17.08 -3.11
N VAL A 139 -0.94 15.84 -3.25
CA VAL A 139 -1.73 15.39 -4.40
C VAL A 139 -2.95 16.28 -4.60
N GLU A 140 -3.71 16.52 -3.54
CA GLU A 140 -4.91 17.37 -3.63
C GLU A 140 -4.57 18.86 -3.81
N LEU A 141 -3.52 19.36 -3.14
CA LEU A 141 -3.08 20.75 -3.22
C LEU A 141 -2.67 21.14 -4.65
N LEU A 142 -1.89 20.26 -5.31
CA LEU A 142 -1.33 20.53 -6.64
C LEU A 142 -2.18 19.94 -7.77
N ASN A 143 -3.32 19.33 -7.45
CA ASN A 143 -4.16 18.58 -8.38
C ASN A 143 -3.32 17.63 -9.27
N THR A 144 -2.50 16.81 -8.62
CA THR A 144 -1.53 15.93 -9.27
C THR A 144 -1.79 14.47 -8.94
N ASN A 145 -0.90 13.58 -9.36
CA ASN A 145 -0.96 12.16 -9.08
C ASN A 145 0.14 11.78 -8.05
N PRO A 146 -0.15 10.91 -7.07
CA PRO A 146 0.80 10.45 -6.04
C PRO A 146 2.09 9.87 -6.60
N ASN A 147 2.03 9.46 -7.85
CA ASN A 147 3.12 8.74 -8.43
C ASN A 147 4.15 9.64 -9.14
N LYS A 148 3.88 10.95 -9.23
CA LYS A 148 4.92 11.93 -9.61
C LYS A 148 5.98 12.15 -8.53
N PHE A 149 5.80 11.58 -7.35
CA PHE A 149 6.70 11.73 -6.22
C PHE A 149 7.91 10.81 -6.41
N LYS A 150 9.10 11.40 -6.28
CA LYS A 150 10.38 10.72 -6.30
C LYS A 150 11.02 10.89 -4.94
N LYS A 151 11.33 9.77 -4.28
CA LYS A 151 12.09 9.81 -3.02
C LYS A 151 13.46 10.42 -3.30
N ILE A 152 13.86 11.40 -2.50
CA ILE A 152 15.17 12.04 -2.61
C ILE A 152 16.17 11.09 -1.95
N GLY A 153 17.19 10.69 -2.73
CA GLY A 153 18.25 9.81 -2.23
C GLY A 153 19.09 10.49 -1.14
N ILE A 154 19.64 9.69 -0.24
CA ILE A 154 20.51 10.17 0.84
C ILE A 154 21.75 10.84 0.22
N PRO A 155 21.98 12.15 0.42
CA PRO A 155 23.14 12.83 -0.11
C PRO A 155 24.40 12.41 0.65
N THR A 156 25.55 12.56 0.00
CA THR A 156 26.85 12.26 0.62
C THR A 156 27.13 13.19 1.82
N ASN A 157 26.67 14.45 1.76
CA ASN A 157 26.77 15.45 2.82
C ASN A 157 25.48 16.29 2.87
N GLY A 158 25.11 16.75 4.07
CA GLY A 158 24.00 17.68 4.28
C GLY A 158 22.66 17.02 4.63
N LYS A 159 21.67 17.86 4.93
CA LYS A 159 20.29 17.46 5.19
C LYS A 159 19.48 17.51 3.89
N TYR A 160 18.45 16.69 3.79
CA TYR A 160 17.60 16.57 2.59
C TYR A 160 16.14 16.33 3.00
N LEU A 161 15.22 16.73 2.12
CA LEU A 161 13.79 16.46 2.25
C LEU A 161 13.47 15.04 1.76
N ASP A 162 12.30 14.50 2.09
CA ASP A 162 11.95 13.12 1.76
C ASP A 162 11.63 12.90 0.27
N TYR A 163 10.87 13.82 -0.35
CA TYR A 163 10.32 13.65 -1.69
C TYR A 163 10.50 14.89 -2.58
N SER A 164 10.55 14.66 -3.89
CA SER A 164 10.52 15.68 -4.94
C SER A 164 9.44 15.35 -5.97
N LEU A 165 8.82 16.36 -6.58
CA LEU A 165 7.87 16.19 -7.67
C LEU A 165 7.86 17.42 -8.58
N ILE A 166 7.54 17.23 -9.85
CA ILE A 166 7.40 18.31 -10.82
C ILE A 166 5.96 18.39 -11.32
N VAL A 167 5.35 19.56 -11.16
CA VAL A 167 4.00 19.87 -11.63
C VAL A 167 4.04 21.20 -12.36
N ASN A 168 3.53 21.24 -13.60
CA ASN A 168 3.49 22.45 -14.42
C ASN A 168 4.86 23.14 -14.59
N ASN A 169 5.94 22.36 -14.79
CA ASN A 169 7.32 22.85 -14.87
C ASN A 169 7.84 23.50 -13.58
N LEU A 170 7.21 23.24 -12.44
CA LEU A 170 7.66 23.72 -11.13
C LEU A 170 8.05 22.52 -10.28
N GLU A 171 9.26 22.54 -9.73
CA GLU A 171 9.74 21.49 -8.84
C GLU A 171 9.41 21.81 -7.39
N TYR A 172 8.77 20.86 -6.71
CA TYR A 172 8.41 20.92 -5.30
C TYR A 172 9.23 19.87 -4.55
N GLU A 173 9.69 20.20 -3.35
CA GLU A 173 10.24 19.21 -2.40
C GLU A 173 9.42 19.20 -1.11
N LEU A 174 9.15 18.01 -0.61
CA LEU A 174 8.28 17.74 0.52
C LEU A 174 9.02 16.94 1.59
N GLU A 175 8.95 17.41 2.83
CA GLU A 175 9.26 16.63 4.03
C GLU A 175 7.96 16.16 4.69
N THR A 176 7.93 14.91 5.13
CA THR A 176 6.75 14.32 5.79
C THR A 176 7.11 13.86 7.19
N LYS A 177 6.25 14.17 8.15
CA LYS A 177 6.39 13.70 9.54
C LYS A 177 5.02 13.29 10.06
N GLY A 178 4.99 12.39 11.04
CA GLY A 178 3.76 12.09 11.79
C GLY A 178 4.04 11.87 13.27
N THR A 179 3.16 12.38 14.12
CA THR A 179 3.32 12.36 15.58
C THR A 179 1.99 12.37 16.32
N VAL A 180 1.98 11.77 17.52
CA VAL A 180 0.81 11.81 18.41
C VAL A 180 0.73 13.07 19.30
N SER A 181 1.81 13.85 19.47
CA SER A 181 1.84 15.23 20.03
C SER A 181 3.19 15.66 20.59
N LYS A 182 3.95 14.76 21.21
CA LYS A 182 5.17 15.11 21.98
C LYS A 182 6.31 15.67 21.13
N TYR A 183 6.27 15.48 19.81
CA TYR A 183 7.40 15.76 18.92
C TYR A 183 7.18 16.93 17.95
N TYR A 184 6.07 17.66 18.05
CA TYR A 184 5.74 18.74 17.12
C TYR A 184 6.90 19.74 16.94
N SER A 185 7.38 20.34 18.03
CA SER A 185 8.44 21.35 17.98
C SER A 185 9.74 20.81 17.40
N THR A 186 10.08 19.56 17.72
CA THR A 186 11.27 18.87 17.18
C THR A 186 11.15 18.65 15.68
N PHE A 187 9.98 18.21 15.21
CA PHE A 187 9.73 17.99 13.78
C PHE A 187 9.66 19.28 12.99
N LYS A 188 9.02 20.33 13.52
CA LYS A 188 9.06 21.68 12.94
C LYS A 188 10.51 22.15 12.79
N LYS A 189 11.32 22.03 13.85
CA LYS A 189 12.74 22.40 13.81
C LYS A 189 13.52 21.59 12.76
N ASP A 190 13.34 20.27 12.71
CA ASP A 190 14.02 19.41 11.73
C ASP A 190 13.66 19.78 10.29
N ILE A 191 12.37 20.01 9.99
CA ILE A 191 11.91 20.48 8.67
C ILE A 191 12.61 21.80 8.30
N LEU A 192 12.59 22.79 9.20
CA LEU A 192 13.19 24.10 8.95
C LEU A 192 14.71 24.01 8.73
N GLU A 193 15.41 23.15 9.47
CA GLU A 193 16.84 22.91 9.28
C GLU A 193 17.16 22.20 7.97
N LYS A 194 16.37 21.17 7.60
CA LYS A 194 16.53 20.43 6.34
C LYS A 194 16.44 21.38 5.14
N LYS A 195 15.50 22.32 5.17
CA LYS A 195 15.26 23.30 4.09
C LYS A 195 16.37 24.34 3.90
N LYS A 196 17.17 24.63 4.94
CA LYS A 196 18.23 25.66 4.92
C LYS A 196 19.60 25.14 4.49
N SER A 197 19.70 23.87 4.13
CA SER A 197 20.97 23.25 3.78
C SER A 197 21.54 23.86 2.49
N HIS A 198 22.77 24.38 2.54
CA HIS A 198 23.42 25.08 1.42
C HIS A 198 23.82 24.15 0.26
N SER A 199 23.66 22.84 0.44
CA SER A 199 23.89 21.82 -0.60
C SER A 199 22.65 21.50 -1.42
N LEU A 200 21.52 22.16 -1.14
CA LEU A 200 20.28 21.91 -1.86
C LEU A 200 20.29 22.61 -3.21
N LYS A 201 19.77 21.91 -4.23
CA LYS A 201 19.50 22.48 -5.55
C LYS A 201 18.44 23.57 -5.47
N ASP A 202 18.33 24.43 -6.46
CA ASP A 202 17.22 25.39 -6.51
C ASP A 202 15.94 24.71 -7.00
N VAL A 203 14.82 24.91 -6.29
CA VAL A 203 13.48 24.39 -6.63
C VAL A 203 12.42 25.47 -6.39
N TYR A 204 11.23 25.30 -6.95
CA TYR A 204 10.16 26.30 -6.83
C TYR A 204 9.63 26.43 -5.41
N LEU A 205 9.40 25.32 -4.70
CA LEU A 205 8.91 25.36 -3.34
C LEU A 205 9.40 24.17 -2.51
N ARG A 206 9.82 24.45 -1.29
CA ARG A 206 10.12 23.44 -0.28
C ARG A 206 9.15 23.59 0.86
N PHE A 207 8.51 22.52 1.29
CA PHE A 207 7.60 22.59 2.45
C PHE A 207 7.62 21.29 3.23
N GLY A 208 7.14 21.36 4.46
CA GLY A 208 6.97 20.19 5.31
C GLY A 208 5.52 20.00 5.72
N THR A 209 5.16 18.74 5.96
CA THR A 209 3.87 18.37 6.54
C THR A 209 4.10 17.58 7.82
N ILE A 210 3.30 17.85 8.84
CA ILE A 210 3.28 17.08 10.09
C ILE A 210 1.86 16.58 10.32
N ALA A 211 1.65 15.28 10.19
CA ALA A 211 0.42 14.63 10.62
C ALA A 211 0.36 14.61 12.15
N MET A 212 -0.51 15.42 12.73
CA MET A 212 -0.79 15.43 14.16
C MET A 212 -1.94 14.46 14.42
N ILE A 213 -1.60 13.24 14.82
CA ILE A 213 -2.52 12.14 15.06
C ILE A 213 -2.77 11.92 16.56
N ASN A 214 -3.61 10.94 16.89
CA ASN A 214 -4.13 10.73 18.23
C ASN A 214 -3.59 9.45 18.87
N ASN A 215 -3.39 9.47 20.18
CA ASN A 215 -3.42 8.25 20.98
C ASN A 215 -4.89 7.83 21.20
N PRO A 216 -5.14 6.54 21.53
CA PRO A 216 -6.47 6.09 21.90
C PRO A 216 -7.06 6.94 23.02
N GLY A 217 -8.25 7.49 22.82
CA GLY A 217 -8.96 8.30 23.81
C GLY A 217 -8.57 9.79 23.85
N ASP A 218 -7.61 10.24 23.03
CA ASP A 218 -7.33 11.68 22.90
C ASP A 218 -8.57 12.40 22.34
N LEU A 219 -8.97 13.51 22.97
CA LEU A 219 -10.20 14.23 22.60
C LEU A 219 -10.06 15.13 21.37
N LYS A 220 -8.84 15.62 21.10
CA LYS A 220 -8.56 16.51 19.97
C LYS A 220 -8.77 15.80 18.63
N ASN A 221 -9.03 16.57 17.58
CA ASN A 221 -9.08 16.03 16.22
C ASN A 221 -7.67 15.86 15.66
N SER A 222 -7.53 14.96 14.70
CA SER A 222 -6.31 14.88 13.89
C SER A 222 -6.23 16.05 12.92
N GLN A 223 -5.01 16.48 12.59
CA GLN A 223 -4.79 17.59 11.64
C GLN A 223 -3.49 17.42 10.87
N CYS A 224 -3.43 18.03 9.69
CA CYS A 224 -2.21 18.17 8.91
C CYS A 224 -1.65 19.58 9.15
N VAL A 225 -0.47 19.69 9.76
CA VAL A 225 0.22 20.97 9.90
C VAL A 225 1.18 21.16 8.74
N VAL A 226 1.05 22.27 8.02
CA VAL A 226 1.97 22.66 6.95
C VAL A 226 2.98 23.64 7.52
N VAL A 227 4.26 23.44 7.21
CA VAL A 227 5.39 24.27 7.66
C VAL A 227 6.15 24.77 6.44
N ASP A 228 6.35 26.09 6.34
CA ASP A 228 6.94 26.73 5.16
C ASP A 228 8.00 27.79 5.53
N ASP A 229 8.86 28.12 4.58
CA ASP A 229 9.95 29.11 4.58
C ASP A 229 10.37 29.12 3.10
N PRO A 230 9.57 29.78 2.23
CA PRO A 230 9.72 29.65 0.78
C PRO A 230 11.07 30.23 0.36
N PRO A 231 11.90 29.54 -0.45
CA PRO A 231 13.00 30.18 -1.13
C PRO A 231 12.52 30.86 -2.42
N ASP A 232 13.31 31.85 -2.84
CA ASP A 232 13.08 32.79 -3.93
C ASP A 232 12.41 32.22 -5.20
N ASP A 233 11.54 33.07 -5.74
CA ASP A 233 10.84 32.90 -7.00
C ASP A 233 11.81 32.70 -8.18
N LYS A 234 11.40 31.81 -9.09
CA LYS A 234 11.87 31.62 -10.49
C LYS A 234 12.87 30.50 -10.76
N ASN A 235 12.49 29.24 -10.51
CA ASN A 235 13.04 28.15 -11.31
C ASN A 235 11.95 27.32 -11.98
N ARG A 236 12.01 27.28 -13.31
CA ARG A 236 11.23 26.35 -14.13
C ARG A 236 12.06 25.09 -14.30
N ALA A 237 11.57 23.98 -13.78
CA ALA A 237 12.10 22.66 -14.11
C ALA A 237 11.58 22.23 -15.49
N ASN A 238 12.33 21.37 -16.18
CA ASN A 238 11.75 20.66 -17.31
C ASN A 238 10.65 19.73 -16.79
N ASP A 239 9.49 19.68 -17.47
CA ASP A 239 8.40 18.80 -17.07
C ASP A 239 8.91 17.37 -16.92
N ASP A 240 8.68 16.79 -15.74
CA ASP A 240 8.99 15.39 -15.45
C ASP A 240 7.73 14.53 -15.48
N SER A 241 6.71 14.98 -16.21
CA SER A 241 5.59 14.15 -16.68
C SER A 241 6.01 13.10 -17.72
N SER A 242 7.30 12.74 -17.73
CA SER A 242 7.88 11.74 -18.60
C SER A 242 7.19 10.40 -18.38
N TYR A 243 7.05 9.64 -19.47
CA TYR A 243 6.60 8.26 -19.43
C TYR A 243 7.42 7.42 -18.42
N GLU A 244 8.68 7.78 -18.18
CA GLU A 244 9.52 7.20 -17.12
C GLU A 244 8.93 7.37 -15.72
N THR A 245 8.54 8.59 -15.35
CA THR A 245 7.93 8.87 -14.04
C THR A 245 6.66 8.04 -13.87
N GLN A 246 5.79 7.99 -14.89
CA GLN A 246 4.55 7.20 -14.86
C GLN A 246 4.78 5.70 -14.64
N LEU A 247 5.91 5.16 -15.09
CA LEU A 247 6.23 3.75 -14.89
C LEU A 247 6.80 3.46 -13.49
N LEU A 248 7.48 4.43 -12.87
CA LEU A 248 7.98 4.30 -11.50
C LEU A 248 6.83 4.15 -10.49
N ASN A 249 5.68 4.74 -10.77
CA ASN A 249 4.40 4.58 -10.06
C ASN A 249 4.11 3.12 -9.71
N TYR A 250 4.13 2.30 -10.75
CA TYR A 250 3.74 0.91 -10.68
C TYR A 250 4.91 0.05 -10.23
N ALA A 251 6.15 0.55 -10.30
CA ALA A 251 7.33 -0.23 -9.96
C ALA A 251 7.30 -0.74 -8.51
N MET A 252 6.86 0.09 -7.55
CA MET A 252 6.72 -0.39 -6.16
C MET A 252 5.71 -1.53 -6.08
N PHE A 253 4.53 -1.37 -6.68
CA PHE A 253 3.48 -2.39 -6.70
C PHE A 253 3.90 -3.68 -7.42
N LEU A 254 4.52 -3.53 -8.60
CA LEU A 254 5.02 -4.63 -9.39
C LEU A 254 6.18 -5.39 -8.71
N SER A 255 6.89 -4.77 -7.76
CA SER A 255 7.98 -5.44 -7.04
C SER A 255 7.53 -6.59 -6.15
N TYR A 256 6.27 -6.56 -5.68
CA TYR A 256 5.67 -7.65 -4.90
C TYR A 256 4.64 -8.46 -5.68
N ILE A 257 4.17 -7.98 -6.83
CA ILE A 257 3.27 -8.72 -7.73
C ILE A 257 4.04 -9.63 -8.69
N LEU A 258 5.08 -9.12 -9.34
CA LEU A 258 5.83 -9.87 -10.36
C LEU A 258 6.98 -10.64 -9.75
N ASP A 259 7.14 -11.91 -10.13
CA ASP A 259 8.33 -12.69 -9.77
C ASP A 259 9.64 -11.94 -10.13
N SER A 260 10.67 -12.14 -9.31
CA SER A 260 11.96 -11.43 -9.33
C SER A 260 12.49 -11.22 -10.76
N LYS A 261 12.46 -12.26 -11.61
CA LYS A 261 12.94 -12.23 -12.99
C LYS A 261 12.17 -11.21 -13.86
N TYR A 262 10.85 -11.17 -13.73
CA TYR A 262 9.99 -10.31 -14.55
C TYR A 262 9.96 -8.89 -14.02
N TYR A 263 9.96 -8.70 -12.69
CA TYR A 263 10.19 -7.39 -12.09
C TYR A 263 11.53 -6.79 -12.54
N ASN A 264 12.61 -7.56 -12.49
CA ASN A 264 13.94 -7.11 -12.92
C ASN A 264 13.99 -6.74 -14.41
N LYS A 265 13.22 -7.44 -15.26
CA LYS A 265 13.06 -7.09 -16.69
C LYS A 265 12.30 -5.79 -16.90
N PHE A 266 11.41 -5.41 -15.97
CA PHE A 266 10.72 -4.14 -15.98
C PHE A 266 11.58 -2.99 -15.42
N VAL A 267 12.12 -3.14 -14.20
CA VAL A 267 12.78 -2.03 -13.49
C VAL A 267 14.18 -1.71 -14.04
N LYS A 268 14.94 -2.70 -14.53
CA LYS A 268 16.29 -2.48 -15.06
C LYS A 268 16.30 -1.55 -16.29
N PRO A 269 15.51 -1.78 -17.35
CA PRO A 269 15.46 -0.84 -18.46
C PRO A 269 14.86 0.51 -18.06
N LEU A 270 13.90 0.54 -17.13
CA LEU A 270 13.30 1.77 -16.61
C LEU A 270 14.36 2.67 -15.97
N LYS A 271 15.14 2.15 -14.99
CA LYS A 271 16.22 2.90 -14.34
C LYS A 271 17.38 3.28 -15.29
N ASN A 272 17.57 2.54 -16.38
CA ASN A 272 18.57 2.85 -17.41
C ASN A 272 18.04 3.77 -18.52
N LYS A 273 16.83 4.35 -18.36
CA LYS A 273 16.18 5.22 -19.36
C LYS A 273 15.99 4.57 -20.74
N ARG A 274 15.90 3.24 -20.76
CA ARG A 274 15.65 2.43 -21.98
C ARG A 274 14.17 2.09 -22.10
N LEU A 275 13.32 3.12 -22.13
CA LEU A 275 11.84 3.00 -22.02
C LEU A 275 11.21 2.05 -23.05
N ARG A 276 11.80 1.97 -24.26
CA ARG A 276 11.37 1.02 -25.32
C ARG A 276 11.47 -0.46 -24.90
N ARG A 277 12.32 -0.79 -23.92
CA ARG A 277 12.53 -2.15 -23.43
C ARG A 277 11.73 -2.49 -22.17
N VAL A 278 11.03 -1.51 -21.58
CA VAL A 278 10.17 -1.74 -20.42
C VAL A 278 8.96 -2.54 -20.89
N ILE A 279 8.75 -3.76 -20.39
CA ILE A 279 7.60 -4.58 -20.76
C ILE A 279 7.14 -5.31 -19.50
N ILE A 280 5.83 -5.44 -19.33
CA ILE A 280 5.20 -6.26 -18.30
C ILE A 280 4.68 -7.53 -18.99
N ASN A 281 5.14 -8.70 -18.54
CA ASN A 281 4.65 -9.96 -19.08
C ASN A 281 3.32 -10.35 -18.40
N GLN A 282 2.21 -10.20 -19.13
CA GLN A 282 0.86 -10.49 -18.65
C GLN A 282 0.64 -11.97 -18.30
N GLU A 283 1.31 -12.89 -18.99
CA GLU A 283 1.21 -14.34 -18.72
C GLU A 283 1.91 -14.76 -17.43
N LYS A 284 2.59 -13.82 -16.76
CA LYS A 284 3.42 -14.07 -15.58
C LYS A 284 2.91 -13.40 -14.31
N PHE A 285 1.67 -12.92 -14.34
CA PHE A 285 0.91 -12.67 -13.13
C PHE A 285 0.38 -13.98 -12.57
N PHE A 286 0.39 -14.11 -11.25
CA PHE A 286 -0.11 -15.31 -10.60
C PHE A 286 -1.64 -15.36 -10.58
N THR A 287 -2.29 -14.19 -10.57
CA THR A 287 -3.73 -14.09 -10.35
C THR A 287 -4.39 -13.02 -11.19
N GLN A 288 -5.66 -13.25 -11.50
CA GLN A 288 -6.57 -12.33 -12.18
C GLN A 288 -7.79 -12.11 -11.28
N TYR A 289 -8.25 -10.86 -11.17
CA TYR A 289 -9.44 -10.49 -10.40
C TYR A 289 -10.37 -9.60 -11.23
N ASP A 290 -11.64 -9.97 -11.32
CA ASP A 290 -12.68 -9.22 -12.01
C ASP A 290 -13.41 -8.28 -11.02
N PHE A 291 -13.44 -6.99 -11.32
CA PHE A 291 -14.09 -5.98 -10.49
C PHE A 291 -14.70 -4.87 -11.36
N ASN A 292 -15.98 -4.55 -11.13
CA ASN A 292 -16.73 -3.53 -11.88
C ASN A 292 -16.62 -3.65 -13.42
N GLY A 293 -16.64 -4.88 -13.94
CA GLY A 293 -16.57 -5.15 -15.38
C GLY A 293 -15.18 -5.00 -16.00
N LYS A 294 -14.14 -4.80 -15.17
CA LYS A 294 -12.75 -4.75 -15.58
C LYS A 294 -11.95 -5.90 -14.97
N VAL A 295 -10.83 -6.19 -15.62
CA VAL A 295 -9.89 -7.23 -15.21
C VAL A 295 -8.64 -6.59 -14.59
N TYR A 296 -8.23 -7.11 -13.44
CA TYR A 296 -7.02 -6.68 -12.74
C TYR A 296 -6.05 -7.86 -12.65
N LEU A 297 -4.80 -7.65 -13.06
CA LEU A 297 -3.75 -8.64 -12.91
C LEU A 297 -2.91 -8.31 -11.66
N GLY A 298 -2.68 -9.31 -10.81
CA GLY A 298 -2.10 -9.06 -9.50
C GLY A 298 -1.48 -10.27 -8.83
N GLU A 299 -1.37 -10.15 -7.51
CA GLU A 299 -0.93 -11.21 -6.60
C GLU A 299 -1.83 -11.25 -5.37
N CYS A 300 -1.99 -12.45 -4.81
CA CYS A 300 -2.71 -12.69 -3.58
C CYS A 300 -1.75 -12.89 -2.40
N PHE A 301 -2.17 -12.39 -1.25
CA PHE A 301 -1.44 -12.41 0.00
C PHE A 301 -2.35 -12.94 1.12
N ASP A 302 -1.73 -13.43 2.18
CA ASP A 302 -2.43 -13.89 3.38
C ASP A 302 -1.57 -13.62 4.61
N TYR A 303 -2.19 -13.18 5.70
CA TYR A 303 -1.48 -12.90 6.95
C TYR A 303 -0.73 -14.11 7.51
N ARG A 304 -1.19 -15.32 7.22
CA ARG A 304 -0.52 -16.56 7.61
C ARG A 304 0.80 -16.78 6.87
N LEU A 305 1.13 -15.97 5.87
CA LEU A 305 2.41 -16.02 5.16
C LEU A 305 3.45 -15.02 5.70
N ILE A 306 3.14 -14.26 6.74
CA ILE A 306 4.09 -13.38 7.42
C ILE A 306 5.24 -14.23 8.00
N ARG A 307 6.48 -13.95 7.57
CA ARG A 307 7.64 -14.78 7.91
C ARG A 307 8.18 -14.53 9.32
N ASP A 308 7.98 -13.34 9.88
CA ASP A 308 8.57 -12.96 11.18
C ASP A 308 8.12 -13.87 12.33
N ASP A 309 6.94 -14.51 12.24
CA ASP A 309 6.47 -15.46 13.28
C ASP A 309 6.94 -16.90 13.07
N LEU A 310 7.65 -17.18 11.97
CA LEU A 310 8.20 -18.53 11.75
C LEU A 310 9.15 -18.90 12.88
N ASP A 311 9.79 -17.93 13.52
CA ASP A 311 10.71 -18.11 14.65
C ASP A 311 10.03 -18.30 16.01
N THR A 312 8.75 -17.93 16.11
CA THR A 312 7.99 -18.02 17.36
C THR A 312 7.62 -19.46 17.70
N LEU A 313 7.36 -20.29 16.68
CA LEU A 313 7.15 -21.72 16.85
C LEU A 313 8.46 -22.46 16.62
N LYS A 314 8.96 -23.16 17.66
CA LYS A 314 9.94 -24.24 17.50
C LYS A 314 9.34 -25.49 16.81
N SER A 315 8.21 -25.35 16.11
CA SER A 315 7.56 -26.46 15.41
C SER A 315 8.05 -26.51 13.97
N ASN A 316 8.63 -27.65 13.59
CA ASN A 316 9.00 -27.97 12.22
C ASN A 316 7.84 -28.64 11.44
N ASN A 317 6.62 -28.66 12.00
CA ASN A 317 5.46 -29.28 11.39
C ASN A 317 4.57 -28.22 10.70
N LEU A 318 4.34 -28.40 9.40
CA LEU A 318 3.50 -27.52 8.59
C LEU A 318 2.07 -27.38 9.13
N ASN A 319 1.45 -28.48 9.57
CA ASN A 319 0.06 -28.45 10.04
C ASN A 319 -0.08 -27.68 11.35
N ASP A 320 0.85 -27.86 12.28
CA ASP A 320 0.85 -27.14 13.55
C ASP A 320 1.06 -25.64 13.33
N LEU A 321 2.02 -25.28 12.46
CA LEU A 321 2.28 -23.90 12.08
C LEU A 321 1.07 -23.26 11.39
N TYR A 322 0.42 -23.99 10.48
CA TYR A 322 -0.78 -23.53 9.78
C TYR A 322 -1.95 -23.29 10.74
N ASN A 323 -2.19 -24.22 11.67
CA ASN A 323 -3.25 -24.11 12.66
C ASN A 323 -2.98 -22.93 13.60
N TYR A 324 -1.76 -22.81 14.13
CA TYR A 324 -1.36 -21.69 14.97
C TYR A 324 -1.58 -20.35 14.26
N LYS A 325 -1.08 -20.19 13.03
CA LYS A 325 -1.25 -18.94 12.29
C LYS A 325 -2.71 -18.66 11.94
N THR A 326 -3.52 -19.69 11.70
CA THR A 326 -4.96 -19.54 11.50
C THR A 326 -5.67 -19.09 12.78
N GLU A 327 -5.25 -19.58 13.95
CA GLU A 327 -5.77 -19.11 15.25
C GLU A 327 -5.37 -17.65 15.54
N GLN A 328 -4.13 -17.26 15.20
CA GLN A 328 -3.64 -15.90 15.42
C GLN A 328 -4.26 -14.87 14.48
N TYR A 329 -4.32 -15.17 13.18
CA TYR A 329 -4.64 -14.18 12.13
C TYR A 329 -5.99 -14.39 11.46
N GLY A 330 -6.67 -15.50 11.75
CA GLY A 330 -7.80 -15.97 10.96
C GLY A 330 -7.39 -16.33 9.53
N LYS A 331 -8.38 -16.43 8.64
CA LYS A 331 -8.17 -16.62 7.21
C LYS A 331 -8.32 -15.28 6.49
N THR A 332 -7.33 -14.41 6.65
CA THR A 332 -7.36 -13.06 6.10
C THR A 332 -6.49 -12.99 4.86
N LYS A 333 -7.16 -12.87 3.72
CA LYS A 333 -6.54 -12.79 2.39
C LYS A 333 -6.74 -11.40 1.82
N PHE A 334 -5.81 -10.97 0.99
CA PHE A 334 -6.01 -9.79 0.18
C PHE A 334 -5.34 -9.91 -1.18
N PHE A 335 -5.84 -9.15 -2.13
CA PHE A 335 -5.35 -9.05 -3.49
C PHE A 335 -4.90 -7.61 -3.74
N ILE A 336 -3.76 -7.47 -4.41
CA ILE A 336 -3.32 -6.20 -4.99
C ILE A 336 -3.11 -6.41 -6.47
N GLY A 337 -3.78 -5.62 -7.30
CA GLY A 337 -3.71 -5.73 -8.76
C GLY A 337 -3.72 -4.40 -9.47
N LEU A 338 -3.32 -4.46 -10.73
CA LEU A 338 -3.31 -3.34 -11.65
C LEU A 338 -4.29 -3.61 -12.80
N ASP A 339 -5.05 -2.60 -13.18
CA ASP A 339 -5.97 -2.65 -14.32
C ASP A 339 -5.24 -3.14 -15.58
N LEU A 340 -5.81 -4.16 -16.24
CA LEU A 340 -5.26 -4.74 -17.46
C LEU A 340 -5.04 -3.70 -18.56
N ASP A 341 -5.94 -2.72 -18.69
CA ASP A 341 -5.81 -1.66 -19.70
C ASP A 341 -4.56 -0.80 -19.46
N VAL A 342 -4.20 -0.57 -18.18
CA VAL A 342 -2.97 0.14 -17.82
C VAL A 342 -1.75 -0.69 -18.20
N ILE A 343 -1.78 -2.01 -17.97
CA ILE A 343 -0.70 -2.91 -18.36
C ILE A 343 -0.55 -2.93 -19.89
N ASP A 344 -1.65 -2.99 -20.64
CA ASP A 344 -1.68 -2.90 -22.10
C ASP A 344 -1.12 -1.57 -22.61
N ALA A 345 -1.48 -0.45 -21.98
CA ALA A 345 -0.94 0.86 -22.30
C ALA A 345 0.58 0.93 -22.06
N ILE A 346 1.08 0.35 -20.96
CA ILE A 346 2.52 0.25 -20.67
C ILE A 346 3.22 -0.58 -21.75
N ASN A 347 2.64 -1.72 -22.14
CA ASN A 347 3.24 -2.61 -23.13
C ASN A 347 3.25 -1.99 -24.53
N SER A 348 2.16 -1.32 -24.92
CA SER A 348 2.00 -0.65 -26.22
C SER A 348 2.69 0.73 -26.31
N LYS A 349 3.24 1.25 -25.20
CA LYS A 349 3.83 2.61 -25.12
C LYS A 349 2.83 3.72 -25.37
N ASN A 350 1.58 3.53 -24.93
CA ASN A 350 0.53 4.52 -25.10
C ASN A 350 0.62 5.59 -24.01
N GLU A 351 1.57 6.53 -24.17
CA GLU A 351 1.81 7.62 -23.23
C GLU A 351 0.58 8.53 -23.05
N ASN A 352 -0.18 8.74 -24.12
CA ASN A 352 -1.40 9.55 -24.08
C ASN A 352 -2.48 8.90 -23.22
N TYR A 353 -2.65 7.58 -23.35
CA TYR A 353 -3.59 6.84 -22.51
C TYR A 353 -3.18 6.93 -21.04
N LEU A 354 -1.93 6.61 -20.69
CA LEU A 354 -1.48 6.67 -19.29
C LEU A 354 -1.55 8.08 -18.70
N LYS A 355 -1.24 9.11 -19.49
CA LYS A 355 -1.32 10.52 -19.04
C LYS A 355 -2.76 10.96 -18.75
N GLY A 356 -3.73 10.44 -19.51
CA GLY A 356 -5.15 10.73 -19.34
C GLY A 356 -5.92 9.68 -18.53
N TYR A 357 -5.23 8.65 -18.03
CA TYR A 357 -5.89 7.55 -17.33
C TYR A 357 -6.38 8.00 -15.95
N GLU A 358 -7.68 7.88 -15.74
CA GLU A 358 -8.33 8.17 -14.47
C GLU A 358 -9.46 7.14 -14.27
N SER A 359 -9.18 6.13 -13.46
CA SER A 359 -10.19 5.18 -13.01
C SER A 359 -11.22 5.86 -12.10
N GLU A 360 -12.39 5.24 -11.97
CA GLU A 360 -13.30 5.56 -10.86
C GLU A 360 -12.58 5.35 -9.53
N TRP A 361 -12.77 6.29 -8.60
CA TRP A 361 -12.38 6.08 -7.20
C TRP A 361 -13.51 5.35 -6.49
N PHE A 362 -13.22 4.18 -5.91
CA PHE A 362 -14.21 3.38 -5.20
C PHE A 362 -13.63 2.92 -3.86
N TYR A 363 -14.42 3.06 -2.80
CA TYR A 363 -14.13 2.45 -1.51
C TYR A 363 -15.41 1.93 -0.88
N ASN A 364 -15.41 0.65 -0.55
CA ASN A 364 -16.48 0.01 0.20
C ASN A 364 -15.87 -0.94 1.22
N GLU A 365 -16.22 -0.77 2.49
CA GLU A 365 -15.79 -1.61 3.60
C GLU A 365 -17.01 -2.15 4.33
N ASN A 366 -16.95 -3.43 4.67
CA ASN A 366 -17.82 -4.06 5.64
C ASN A 366 -16.98 -4.78 6.69
N ARG A 367 -17.64 -5.39 7.68
CA ARG A 367 -16.96 -6.03 8.81
C ARG A 367 -15.93 -7.09 8.43
N LYS A 368 -16.04 -7.73 7.27
CA LYS A 368 -15.19 -8.86 6.87
C LYS A 368 -14.44 -8.62 5.56
N SER A 369 -14.59 -7.48 4.92
CA SER A 369 -13.95 -7.22 3.63
C SER A 369 -13.94 -5.74 3.30
N TYR A 370 -12.97 -5.33 2.49
CA TYR A 370 -13.03 -4.04 1.82
C TYR A 370 -12.57 -4.16 0.38
N PHE A 371 -13.05 -3.24 -0.44
CA PHE A 371 -12.70 -3.04 -1.82
C PHE A 371 -12.26 -1.59 -1.98
N PHE A 372 -11.06 -1.39 -2.50
CA PHE A 372 -10.49 -0.08 -2.75
C PHE A 372 -9.92 -0.04 -4.17
N LEU A 373 -10.49 0.81 -5.01
CA LEU A 373 -9.96 1.13 -6.34
C LEU A 373 -9.59 2.61 -6.34
N ASP A 374 -8.32 2.88 -6.62
CA ASP A 374 -7.86 4.26 -6.80
C ASP A 374 -7.81 4.65 -8.28
N ARG A 375 -7.74 5.96 -8.52
CA ARG A 375 -7.79 6.58 -9.84
C ARG A 375 -6.65 6.17 -10.77
N ASP A 376 -5.56 5.62 -10.25
CA ASP A 376 -4.43 5.12 -11.03
C ASP A 376 -4.53 3.63 -11.40
N GLY A 377 -5.68 2.99 -11.12
CA GLY A 377 -6.00 1.65 -11.56
C GLY A 377 -5.48 0.55 -10.62
N ILE A 378 -5.04 0.93 -9.42
CA ILE A 378 -4.65 -0.01 -8.37
C ILE A 378 -5.90 -0.45 -7.62
N LEU A 379 -6.14 -1.76 -7.64
CA LEU A 379 -7.20 -2.43 -6.89
C LEU A 379 -6.60 -3.14 -5.68
N ILE A 380 -7.17 -2.89 -4.50
CA ILE A 380 -6.89 -3.61 -3.26
C ILE A 380 -8.20 -4.21 -2.75
N VAL A 381 -8.22 -5.53 -2.60
CA VAL A 381 -9.37 -6.27 -2.04
C VAL A 381 -8.91 -7.04 -0.84
N LYS A 382 -9.53 -6.83 0.32
CA LYS A 382 -9.31 -7.65 1.53
C LYS A 382 -10.56 -8.46 1.82
N SER A 383 -10.38 -9.71 2.23
CA SER A 383 -11.45 -10.59 2.69
C SER A 383 -10.99 -11.43 3.87
N GLU A 384 -11.85 -11.49 4.89
CA GLU A 384 -11.68 -12.26 6.10
C GLU A 384 -12.62 -13.46 6.10
N ASN A 385 -12.07 -14.63 6.38
CA ASN A 385 -12.82 -15.87 6.59
C ASN A 385 -13.73 -16.22 5.42
N GLY A 386 -13.23 -16.05 4.20
CA GLY A 386 -13.93 -16.40 2.95
C GLY A 386 -15.12 -15.51 2.61
N ALA A 387 -15.10 -14.23 3.00
CA ALA A 387 -16.15 -13.28 2.65
C ALA A 387 -16.22 -13.00 1.13
N ASP A 388 -15.08 -13.01 0.43
CA ASP A 388 -15.00 -12.84 -1.01
C ASP A 388 -14.76 -14.18 -1.72
N PHE A 389 -15.77 -14.67 -2.45
CA PHE A 389 -15.73 -15.96 -3.12
C PHE A 389 -14.67 -16.03 -4.23
N GLN A 390 -14.48 -14.93 -4.95
CA GLN A 390 -13.50 -14.86 -6.03
C GLN A 390 -12.08 -15.02 -5.47
N LEU A 391 -11.74 -14.30 -4.40
CA LEU A 391 -10.43 -14.40 -3.75
C LEU A 391 -10.16 -15.81 -3.20
N GLU A 392 -11.17 -16.48 -2.62
CA GLU A 392 -11.02 -17.85 -2.11
C GLU A 392 -10.76 -18.89 -3.23
N ASN A 393 -11.34 -18.69 -4.42
CA ASN A 393 -11.11 -19.56 -5.56
C ASN A 393 -9.74 -19.33 -6.21
N ILE A 394 -9.33 -18.07 -6.29
CA ILE A 394 -8.03 -17.68 -6.85
C ILE A 394 -6.89 -18.12 -5.93
N PHE A 395 -7.05 -17.92 -4.61
CA PHE A 395 -6.01 -18.18 -3.62
C PHE A 395 -6.52 -19.16 -2.57
N THR A 396 -6.42 -20.44 -2.89
CA THR A 396 -6.99 -21.53 -2.09
C THR A 396 -6.20 -21.76 -0.79
N GLU A 397 -6.81 -22.42 0.19
CA GLU A 397 -6.12 -22.85 1.41
C GLU A 397 -4.95 -23.83 1.13
N GLU A 398 -5.05 -24.60 0.04
CA GLU A 398 -3.98 -25.49 -0.42
C GLU A 398 -2.77 -24.68 -0.89
N GLU A 399 -2.99 -23.59 -1.62
CA GLU A 399 -1.92 -22.68 -2.04
C GLU A 399 -1.28 -21.97 -0.82
N VAL A 400 -2.09 -21.55 0.16
CA VAL A 400 -1.55 -20.97 1.42
C VAL A 400 -0.65 -21.98 2.14
N LYS A 401 -1.10 -23.23 2.30
CA LYS A 401 -0.29 -24.30 2.91
C LYS A 401 0.98 -24.58 2.11
N TYR A 402 0.87 -24.58 0.79
CA TYR A 402 2.01 -24.79 -0.10
C TYR A 402 3.06 -23.67 0.05
N ARG A 403 2.65 -22.40 0.04
CA ARG A 403 3.57 -21.26 0.25
C ARG A 403 4.20 -21.29 1.64
N LEU A 404 3.42 -21.62 2.68
CA LEU A 404 3.92 -21.77 4.05
C LEU A 404 4.97 -22.89 4.16
N SER A 405 4.76 -24.01 3.45
CA SER A 405 5.75 -25.09 3.36
C SER A 405 7.06 -24.62 2.72
N ASN A 406 6.99 -23.76 1.69
CA ASN A 406 8.19 -23.22 1.05
C ASN A 406 8.98 -22.34 2.04
N SER A 407 8.30 -21.48 2.80
CA SER A 407 8.95 -20.66 3.83
C SER A 407 9.59 -21.50 4.94
N LEU A 408 8.95 -22.61 5.34
CA LEU A 408 9.51 -23.55 6.33
C LEU A 408 10.74 -24.28 5.78
N ASN A 409 10.71 -24.71 4.51
CA ASN A 409 11.86 -25.33 3.84
C ASN A 409 13.03 -24.36 3.76
N GLU A 410 12.78 -23.10 3.40
CA GLU A 410 13.79 -22.05 3.33
C GLU A 410 14.44 -21.82 4.71
N LYS A 411 13.62 -21.64 5.75
CA LYS A 411 14.09 -21.48 7.13
C LYS A 411 14.98 -22.63 7.58
N ASN A 412 14.61 -23.87 7.25
CA ASN A 412 15.34 -25.07 7.67
C ASN A 412 16.52 -25.43 6.74
N GLY A 413 16.75 -24.68 5.66
CA GLY A 413 17.79 -24.97 4.69
C GLY A 413 17.50 -26.20 3.81
N TYR A 414 16.25 -26.66 3.75
CA TYR A 414 15.81 -27.83 2.98
C TYR A 414 15.51 -27.50 1.52
N SER A 415 16.56 -27.18 0.76
CA SER A 415 16.45 -27.02 -0.70
C SER A 415 16.39 -28.39 -1.41
N HIS A 416 15.66 -28.45 -2.53
CA HIS A 416 15.57 -29.62 -3.40
C HIS A 416 15.81 -29.24 -4.86
N LYS A 417 16.13 -30.22 -5.72
CA LYS A 417 16.27 -29.98 -7.18
C LYS A 417 14.89 -29.68 -7.77
N CYS A 418 14.80 -28.67 -8.64
CA CYS A 418 13.57 -28.28 -9.32
C CYS A 418 12.92 -29.42 -10.12
N GLY A 419 13.73 -30.24 -10.81
CA GLY A 419 13.26 -31.44 -11.51
C GLY A 419 12.42 -31.21 -12.78
N ALA A 420 11.90 -30.01 -13.02
CA ALA A 420 11.15 -29.70 -14.24
C ALA A 420 12.00 -29.88 -15.51
N PRO A 421 11.39 -30.30 -16.63
CA PRO A 421 12.11 -30.46 -17.88
C PRO A 421 12.56 -29.09 -18.40
N CYS A 422 13.87 -28.94 -18.60
CA CYS A 422 14.45 -27.71 -19.13
C CYS A 422 14.01 -27.48 -20.59
N THR A 423 13.79 -26.21 -20.95
CA THR A 423 13.45 -25.78 -22.32
C THR A 423 14.64 -25.15 -23.07
N SER A 424 15.79 -25.01 -22.40
CA SER A 424 17.02 -24.51 -23.02
C SER A 424 17.59 -25.54 -24.01
N ARG A 425 17.93 -25.10 -25.23
CA ARG A 425 18.37 -25.95 -26.35
C ARG A 425 19.47 -26.97 -25.98
N ASP A 426 20.42 -26.59 -25.14
CA ASP A 426 21.57 -27.45 -24.80
C ASP A 426 21.24 -28.57 -23.80
N ILE A 427 20.13 -28.45 -23.07
CA ILE A 427 19.71 -29.37 -22.00
C ILE A 427 18.21 -29.69 -22.08
N GLU A 428 17.63 -29.57 -23.27
CA GLU A 428 16.20 -29.70 -23.49
C GLU A 428 15.70 -31.09 -23.02
N GLY A 429 14.60 -31.09 -22.25
CA GLY A 429 14.01 -32.30 -21.68
C GLY A 429 14.77 -32.88 -20.48
N LYS A 430 16.00 -32.43 -20.16
CA LYS A 430 16.71 -32.88 -18.96
C LYS A 430 16.06 -32.29 -17.69
N PRO A 431 16.02 -33.03 -16.58
CA PRO A 431 15.47 -32.53 -15.33
C PRO A 431 16.33 -31.38 -14.80
N CYS A 432 15.68 -30.29 -14.39
CA CYS A 432 16.35 -29.12 -13.88
C CYS A 432 17.06 -29.41 -12.56
N GLU A 433 18.37 -29.15 -12.52
CA GLU A 433 19.20 -29.37 -11.34
C GLU A 433 19.27 -28.17 -10.39
N ILE A 434 18.65 -27.04 -10.75
CA ILE A 434 18.64 -25.83 -9.93
C ILE A 434 17.96 -26.16 -8.59
N ARG A 435 18.67 -25.87 -7.50
CA ARG A 435 18.11 -26.00 -6.16
C ARG A 435 17.13 -24.87 -5.86
N THR A 436 16.01 -25.23 -5.25
CA THR A 436 14.96 -24.30 -4.88
C THR A 436 14.28 -24.77 -3.59
N TYR A 437 13.68 -23.83 -2.86
CA TYR A 437 12.82 -24.12 -1.70
C TYR A 437 11.33 -24.23 -2.09
N ARG A 438 11.02 -23.90 -3.35
CA ARG A 438 9.69 -23.99 -3.97
C ARG A 438 9.63 -25.25 -4.85
N LYS A 439 8.44 -25.69 -5.27
CA LYS A 439 8.28 -26.85 -6.19
C LYS A 439 9.04 -26.69 -7.50
N LEU A 440 9.08 -25.47 -8.05
CA LEU A 440 9.75 -25.14 -9.30
C LEU A 440 10.64 -23.92 -9.12
N CYS A 441 11.81 -23.91 -9.77
CA CYS A 441 12.68 -22.73 -9.80
C CYS A 441 12.06 -21.61 -10.66
N HIS A 442 12.56 -20.38 -10.52
CA HIS A 442 12.04 -19.20 -11.23
C HIS A 442 12.13 -19.26 -12.75
N PHE A 443 12.89 -20.20 -13.33
CA PHE A 443 12.90 -20.43 -14.78
C PHE A 443 11.75 -21.29 -15.27
N HIS A 444 11.28 -22.22 -14.43
CA HIS A 444 10.23 -23.19 -14.76
C HIS A 444 8.83 -22.79 -14.24
N ARG A 445 8.76 -21.74 -13.44
CA ARG A 445 7.55 -20.96 -13.17
C ARG A 445 7.39 -19.91 -14.28
#